data_AF-A0A1F3K1X1-F1
#
_entry.id   AF-A0A1F3K1X1-F1
#
_cell.length_a   1.000
_cell.length_b   1.000
_cell.length_c   1.000
_cell.angle_alpha   90.00
_cell.angle_beta   90.00
_cell.angle_gamma   90.00
#
_symmetry.space_group_name_H-M   'P 1'
#
loop_
_entity.id
_entity.type
_entity.pdbx_description
1 polymer ?
#
loop_
_entity_poly.entity_id
_entity_poly.type
_entity_poly.pdbx_seq_one_letter_code
_entity_poly.pdbx_strand_id
1 'polypeptide(L)'
;MRLKILFLFFILASLSFKFSAQENAIDEDISQEFIDYVLLKSNNSFGIIPSPLILHYNKSSLNVKSSKTLPEKYDMRTENLLTSVKNQGGCGGCWNFVAMGAIESNWIKNDLGIFDLSEQNMRTCHNYTTFEDGSCSGGNHLISGAYLTRHAGPILESLDIYNTNPDAICNDSLPQIAFVDEMVLLPYNLDIIKQSILDYGGVYANMYWNESSYSIVTKNYYYSGTQPVNHAVLIVGWDDTRATSGGTGAWIVKNSWGTSWGENGYFYISYNDTKALSSTAIFQSRSDYDSLSTIYMYDELSSTSSTGYGESVAYGLIKFKANAKQKIYRLGTFLNASNSEVDFFVYSMKTGNTLSNLIYALTNQECEYPGYYVFDIPKPIRINKDEEFYIKVRYNTPGYSYPIPVEKYVANYADPSIESNCCWISANGDSWTAIGNDISDGEKDLCIRAYATPDTSSLIPSKFSFRIYPNPNNDFLNLYFSNYEPTEALLEIFNSQGKIVYQENIKSSESYFTKRLNLSTHISKGYYFIKISTKNETYLEKFILF
;
A
#
# COMPACT_ATOMS: atom_id res chain seq x y z
N MET A 1 -79.42 -19.11 -3.74
CA MET A 1 -78.46 -18.60 -4.74
C MET A 1 -77.94 -17.25 -4.24
N ARG A 2 -76.69 -17.26 -3.74
CA ARG A 2 -75.76 -16.17 -3.33
C ARG A 2 -76.30 -14.81 -2.83
N LEU A 3 -76.11 -14.59 -1.53
CA LEU A 3 -76.08 -13.31 -0.82
C LEU A 3 -74.74 -12.61 -1.12
N LYS A 4 -74.75 -11.32 -1.52
CA LYS A 4 -73.54 -10.49 -1.71
C LYS A 4 -73.17 -9.85 -0.37
N ILE A 5 -71.96 -10.14 0.13
CA ILE A 5 -71.35 -9.46 1.28
C ILE A 5 -70.32 -8.45 0.73
N LEU A 6 -70.49 -7.19 1.12
CA LEU A 6 -69.60 -6.06 0.85
C LEU A 6 -68.38 -6.16 1.80
N PHE A 7 -67.16 -6.18 1.26
CA PHE A 7 -65.93 -6.05 2.07
C PHE A 7 -65.47 -4.58 2.03
N LEU A 8 -65.46 -3.91 3.19
CA LEU A 8 -64.78 -2.64 3.41
C LEU A 8 -63.28 -2.93 3.64
N PHE A 9 -62.40 -2.29 2.86
CA PHE A 9 -60.97 -2.25 3.14
C PHE A 9 -60.65 -1.00 3.97
N PHE A 10 -60.14 -1.22 5.20
CA PHE A 10 -59.46 -0.19 5.99
C PHE A 10 -57.98 -0.17 5.58
N ILE A 11 -57.49 0.95 5.06
CA ILE A 11 -56.06 1.20 4.85
C ILE A 11 -55.52 1.82 6.14
N LEU A 12 -54.76 1.05 6.93
CA LEU A 12 -53.89 1.61 7.98
C LEU A 12 -52.61 2.11 7.30
N ALA A 13 -52.43 3.43 7.24
CA ALA A 13 -51.14 4.03 6.94
C ALA A 13 -50.26 3.96 8.19
N SER A 14 -49.29 3.04 8.21
CA SER A 14 -48.22 3.05 9.21
C SER A 14 -47.22 4.16 8.88
N LEU A 15 -47.29 5.29 9.60
CA LEU A 15 -46.19 6.25 9.66
C LEU A 15 -45.09 5.64 10.53
N SER A 16 -44.03 5.14 9.89
CA SER A 16 -42.79 4.78 10.57
C SER A 16 -41.97 6.05 10.80
N PHE A 17 -42.01 6.56 12.04
CA PHE A 17 -41.00 7.51 12.50
C PHE A 17 -39.66 6.77 12.63
N LYS A 18 -38.71 7.02 11.72
CA LYS A 18 -37.32 6.63 11.94
C LYS A 18 -36.73 7.57 12.99
N PHE A 19 -36.65 7.10 14.23
CA PHE A 19 -35.70 7.65 15.19
C PHE A 19 -34.30 7.34 14.66
N SER A 20 -33.56 8.37 14.26
CA SER A 20 -32.12 8.25 13.99
C SER A 20 -31.42 8.12 15.34
N ALA A 21 -31.27 6.89 15.85
CA ALA A 21 -30.18 6.64 16.79
C ALA A 21 -28.89 7.01 16.05
N GLN A 22 -28.09 7.92 16.61
CA GLN A 22 -26.75 8.17 16.11
C GLN A 22 -26.00 6.85 16.31
N GLU A 23 -25.80 6.09 15.22
CA GLU A 23 -24.98 4.88 15.26
C GLU A 23 -23.58 5.34 15.65
N ASN A 24 -23.11 4.89 16.81
CA ASN A 24 -21.74 5.14 17.23
C ASN A 24 -20.82 4.29 16.37
N ALA A 25 -19.69 4.87 15.95
CA ALA A 25 -18.67 4.10 15.28
C ALA A 25 -18.12 3.02 16.24
N ILE A 26 -17.73 1.89 15.66
CA ILE A 26 -17.18 0.75 16.36
C ILE A 26 -15.78 0.53 15.79
N ASP A 27 -14.80 0.37 16.66
CA ASP A 27 -13.46 -0.01 16.24
C ASP A 27 -13.39 -1.51 16.00
N GLU A 28 -12.56 -1.91 15.05
CA GLU A 28 -12.26 -3.31 14.80
C GLU A 28 -11.49 -3.95 15.97
N ASP A 29 -11.72 -5.24 16.18
CA ASP A 29 -10.95 -6.03 17.13
C ASP A 29 -9.46 -6.09 16.77
N ILE A 30 -8.62 -6.31 17.79
CA ILE A 30 -7.19 -6.55 17.62
C ILE A 30 -6.96 -7.95 17.05
N SER A 31 -5.99 -8.10 16.15
CA SER A 31 -5.66 -9.38 15.54
C SER A 31 -5.32 -10.45 16.59
N GLN A 32 -5.86 -11.66 16.41
CA GLN A 32 -5.58 -12.78 17.31
C GLN A 32 -4.09 -13.15 17.32
N GLU A 33 -3.40 -13.02 16.18
CA GLU A 33 -1.96 -13.29 16.08
C GLU A 33 -1.15 -12.34 16.97
N PHE A 34 -1.52 -11.05 17.03
CA PHE A 34 -0.88 -10.10 17.93
C PHE A 34 -1.20 -10.39 19.40
N ILE A 35 -2.45 -10.77 19.72
CA ILE A 35 -2.83 -11.18 21.08
C ILE A 35 -2.01 -12.41 21.52
N ASP A 36 -1.94 -13.44 20.68
CA ASP A 36 -1.16 -14.65 20.96
C ASP A 36 0.32 -14.31 21.14
N TYR A 37 0.87 -13.42 20.31
CA TYR A 37 2.24 -12.93 20.45
C TYR A 37 2.49 -12.26 21.81
N VAL A 38 1.62 -11.34 22.22
CA VAL A 38 1.71 -10.66 23.52
C VAL A 38 1.67 -11.66 24.67
N LEU A 39 0.78 -12.66 24.61
CA LEU A 39 0.60 -13.65 25.67
C LEU A 39 1.76 -14.67 25.74
N LEU A 40 2.35 -15.01 24.60
CA LEU A 40 3.41 -16.03 24.49
C LEU A 40 4.83 -15.47 24.68
N LYS A 41 5.01 -14.14 24.64
CA LYS A 41 6.34 -13.52 24.72
C LYS A 41 7.04 -13.88 26.04
N SER A 42 7.90 -14.88 25.98
CA SER A 42 8.78 -15.33 27.05
C SER A 42 10.23 -15.16 26.58
N ASN A 43 10.88 -14.07 26.99
CA ASN A 43 12.33 -13.77 26.93
C ASN A 43 13.11 -14.03 25.61
N ASN A 44 12.47 -14.40 24.51
CA ASN A 44 13.11 -14.62 23.21
C ASN A 44 12.83 -13.43 22.29
N SER A 45 13.89 -12.76 21.84
CA SER A 45 13.83 -11.70 20.85
C SER A 45 13.41 -12.28 19.50
N PHE A 46 12.16 -12.09 19.10
CA PHE A 46 11.69 -12.41 17.76
C PHE A 46 12.02 -11.25 16.81
N GLY A 47 12.37 -11.55 15.56
CA GLY A 47 12.57 -10.51 14.54
C GLY A 47 11.26 -9.94 14.00
N ILE A 48 10.16 -10.68 14.14
CA ILE A 48 8.81 -10.28 13.71
C ILE A 48 7.93 -9.96 14.92
N ILE A 49 7.23 -8.82 14.82
CA ILE A 49 6.10 -8.47 15.67
C ILE A 49 4.85 -8.48 14.78
N PRO A 50 3.90 -9.41 14.98
CA PRO A 50 2.65 -9.42 14.23
C PRO A 50 1.91 -8.06 14.35
N SER A 51 1.16 -7.68 13.32
CA SER A 51 0.39 -6.43 13.38
C SER A 51 -0.88 -6.61 14.21
N PRO A 52 -1.30 -5.62 15.01
CA PRO A 52 -2.63 -5.60 15.63
C PRO A 52 -3.76 -5.36 14.62
N LEU A 53 -3.45 -4.78 13.45
CA LEU A 53 -4.42 -4.50 12.38
C LEU A 53 -4.87 -5.82 11.71
N ILE A 54 -6.18 -5.96 11.52
CA ILE A 54 -6.76 -7.05 10.75
C ILE A 54 -6.93 -6.60 9.30
N LEU A 55 -6.41 -7.39 8.37
CA LEU A 55 -6.57 -7.16 6.93
C LEU A 55 -7.64 -8.09 6.39
N HIS A 56 -8.59 -7.53 5.63
CA HIS A 56 -9.70 -8.29 5.09
C HIS A 56 -9.47 -8.68 3.62
N TYR A 57 -9.17 -9.95 3.39
CA TYR A 57 -9.10 -10.52 2.04
C TYR A 57 -10.42 -11.21 1.67
N ASN A 58 -11.11 -10.72 0.63
CA ASN A 58 -12.32 -11.37 0.16
C ASN A 58 -11.98 -12.71 -0.50
N LYS A 59 -12.60 -13.81 -0.05
CA LYS A 59 -12.34 -15.15 -0.61
C LYS A 59 -12.67 -15.26 -2.11
N SER A 60 -13.56 -14.41 -2.64
CA SER A 60 -13.87 -14.40 -4.07
C SER A 60 -12.74 -13.83 -4.93
N SER A 61 -11.91 -12.91 -4.42
CA SER A 61 -10.76 -12.32 -5.15
C SER A 61 -9.51 -13.21 -5.15
N LEU A 62 -9.52 -14.31 -4.39
CA LEU A 62 -8.47 -15.35 -4.48
C LEU A 62 -8.61 -16.22 -5.74
N ASN A 63 -9.74 -16.14 -6.44
CA ASN A 63 -9.98 -16.82 -7.71
C ASN A 63 -9.48 -15.97 -8.88
N VAL A 64 -8.21 -15.56 -8.86
CA VAL A 64 -7.57 -15.01 -10.06
C VAL A 64 -7.50 -16.16 -11.07
N LYS A 65 -8.25 -16.05 -12.17
CA LYS A 65 -7.95 -16.81 -13.37
C LYS A 65 -6.60 -16.33 -13.87
N SER A 66 -5.53 -16.96 -13.40
CA SER A 66 -4.21 -16.84 -13.99
C SER A 66 -4.33 -17.13 -15.49
N SER A 67 -4.32 -16.07 -16.28
CA SER A 67 -4.39 -16.11 -17.74
C SER A 67 -3.01 -16.24 -18.39
N LYS A 68 -1.93 -16.15 -17.58
CA LYS A 68 -0.57 -16.45 -17.99
C LYS A 68 -0.21 -17.85 -17.51
N THR A 69 0.37 -18.64 -18.41
CA THR A 69 1.13 -19.82 -17.99
C THR A 69 2.39 -19.30 -17.28
N LEU A 70 2.37 -19.30 -15.95
CA LEU A 70 3.55 -18.99 -15.14
C LEU A 70 4.64 -20.03 -15.47
N PRO A 71 5.92 -19.63 -15.61
CA PRO A 71 6.97 -20.60 -15.85
C PRO A 71 7.09 -21.56 -14.65
N GLU A 72 7.45 -22.81 -14.92
CA GLU A 72 7.65 -23.83 -13.89
C GLU A 72 8.74 -23.43 -12.89
N LYS A 73 9.73 -22.64 -13.35
CA LYS A 73 10.82 -22.11 -12.54
C LYS A 73 11.13 -20.67 -12.93
N TYR A 74 11.46 -19.86 -11.93
CA TYR A 74 12.00 -18.51 -12.14
C TYR A 74 12.96 -18.18 -11.00
N ASP A 75 14.13 -17.65 -11.33
CA ASP A 75 15.19 -17.37 -10.36
C ASP A 75 15.81 -16.00 -10.64
N MET A 76 15.53 -15.01 -9.79
CA MET A 76 16.07 -13.65 -9.97
C MET A 76 17.60 -13.60 -9.85
N ARG A 77 18.25 -14.63 -9.27
CA ARG A 77 19.71 -14.70 -9.18
C ARG A 77 20.35 -14.85 -10.56
N THR A 78 19.69 -15.53 -11.50
CA THR A 78 20.20 -15.70 -12.87
C THR A 78 19.93 -14.49 -13.75
N GLU A 79 18.98 -13.64 -13.35
CA GLU A 79 18.55 -12.46 -14.10
C GLU A 79 19.29 -11.17 -13.68
N ASN A 80 20.23 -11.24 -12.71
CA ASN A 80 20.91 -10.07 -12.12
C ASN A 80 19.96 -9.01 -11.54
N LEU A 81 18.80 -9.42 -11.01
CA LEU A 81 17.78 -8.53 -10.46
C LEU A 81 17.90 -8.33 -8.93
N LEU A 82 19.05 -8.64 -8.35
CA LEU A 82 19.26 -8.66 -6.90
C LEU A 82 20.57 -7.96 -6.51
N THR A 83 20.52 -7.24 -5.40
CA THR A 83 21.70 -6.79 -4.66
C THR A 83 22.33 -7.92 -3.85
N SER A 84 23.53 -7.69 -3.30
CA SER A 84 24.21 -8.66 -2.44
C SER A 84 23.40 -9.05 -1.19
N VAL A 85 23.65 -10.24 -0.67
CA VAL A 85 23.13 -10.67 0.64
C VAL A 85 23.84 -9.89 1.74
N LYS A 86 23.06 -9.28 2.64
CA LYS A 86 23.52 -8.54 3.82
C LYS A 86 23.40 -9.37 5.11
N ASN A 87 23.77 -8.80 6.26
CA ASN A 87 23.81 -9.49 7.54
C ASN A 87 23.24 -8.63 8.70
N GLN A 88 22.10 -9.04 9.26
CA GLN A 88 21.43 -8.37 10.39
C GLN A 88 22.09 -8.67 11.76
N GLY A 89 23.03 -9.62 11.82
CA GLY A 89 23.63 -10.07 13.08
C GLY A 89 22.58 -10.55 14.10
N GLY A 90 22.77 -10.19 15.37
CA GLY A 90 21.86 -10.57 16.47
C GLY A 90 20.64 -9.68 16.64
N CYS A 91 20.43 -8.69 15.76
CA CYS A 91 19.34 -7.73 15.89
C CYS A 91 18.04 -8.29 15.26
N GLY A 92 16.88 -7.96 15.84
CA GLY A 92 15.56 -8.25 15.26
C GLY A 92 15.22 -7.39 14.03
N GLY A 93 16.15 -7.27 13.08
CA GLY A 93 16.05 -6.38 11.93
C GLY A 93 15.50 -7.02 10.65
N CYS A 94 15.21 -8.32 10.61
CA CYS A 94 14.88 -9.02 9.36
C CYS A 94 13.79 -8.33 8.51
N TRP A 95 12.78 -7.76 9.15
CA TRP A 95 11.71 -7.01 8.49
C TRP A 95 12.23 -5.86 7.61
N ASN A 96 13.19 -5.05 8.08
CA ASN A 96 13.70 -3.92 7.31
C ASN A 96 14.64 -4.38 6.17
N PHE A 97 15.48 -5.40 6.39
CA PHE A 97 16.31 -5.99 5.34
C PHE A 97 15.48 -6.52 4.18
N VAL A 98 14.34 -7.13 4.47
CA VAL A 98 13.45 -7.68 3.45
C VAL A 98 12.71 -6.56 2.72
N ALA A 99 12.25 -5.53 3.42
CA ALA A 99 11.64 -4.37 2.79
C ALA A 99 12.62 -3.64 1.84
N MET A 100 13.85 -3.39 2.30
CA MET A 100 14.90 -2.78 1.47
C MET A 100 15.25 -3.67 0.27
N GLY A 101 15.43 -4.98 0.47
CA GLY A 101 15.70 -5.91 -0.62
C GLY A 101 14.58 -5.97 -1.68
N ALA A 102 13.31 -5.85 -1.26
CA ALA A 102 12.18 -5.76 -2.17
C ALA A 102 12.27 -4.49 -3.03
N ILE A 103 12.48 -3.33 -2.41
CA ILE A 103 12.63 -2.02 -3.10
C ILE A 103 13.82 -2.02 -4.07
N GLU A 104 15.00 -2.47 -3.61
CA GLU A 104 16.21 -2.54 -4.42
C GLU A 104 15.98 -3.39 -5.68
N SER A 105 15.38 -4.57 -5.51
CA SER A 105 15.10 -5.47 -6.63
C SER A 105 14.05 -4.91 -7.60
N ASN A 106 13.05 -4.19 -7.09
CA ASN A 106 12.08 -3.47 -7.90
C ASN A 106 12.74 -2.40 -8.77
N TRP A 107 13.64 -1.62 -8.18
CA TRP A 107 14.34 -0.55 -8.89
C TRP A 107 15.29 -1.08 -9.96
N ILE A 108 16.02 -2.16 -9.67
CA ILE A 108 16.88 -2.84 -10.66
C ILE A 108 16.02 -3.33 -11.83
N LYS A 109 14.91 -3.99 -11.53
CA LYS A 109 13.98 -4.53 -12.54
C LYS A 109 13.38 -3.47 -13.46
N ASN A 110 13.22 -2.25 -12.95
CA ASN A 110 12.71 -1.11 -13.70
C ASN A 110 13.83 -0.25 -14.31
N ASP A 111 15.08 -0.75 -14.34
CA ASP A 111 16.24 -0.04 -14.89
C ASP A 111 16.51 1.32 -14.23
N LEU A 112 16.10 1.49 -12.96
CA LEU A 112 16.23 2.75 -12.22
C LEU A 112 17.59 2.90 -11.51
N GLY A 113 18.41 1.85 -11.57
CA GLY A 113 19.75 1.77 -10.97
C GLY A 113 19.87 0.72 -9.88
N ILE A 114 21.12 0.46 -9.46
CA ILE A 114 21.46 -0.43 -8.36
C ILE A 114 21.76 0.45 -7.15
N PHE A 115 21.05 0.21 -6.05
CA PHE A 115 21.21 0.96 -4.81
C PHE A 115 21.45 0.02 -3.65
N ASP A 116 22.20 0.49 -2.68
CA ASP A 116 22.42 -0.17 -1.40
C ASP A 116 21.72 0.68 -0.33
N LEU A 117 20.53 0.27 0.08
CA LEU A 117 19.66 1.05 0.98
C LEU A 117 20.01 0.79 2.44
N SER A 118 19.84 1.80 3.30
CA SER A 118 20.17 1.69 4.72
C SER A 118 19.05 1.03 5.51
N GLU A 119 19.28 -0.22 5.92
CA GLU A 119 18.45 -0.88 6.93
C GLU A 119 18.54 -0.18 8.29
N GLN A 120 19.70 0.38 8.60
CA GLN A 120 19.96 1.10 9.86
C GLN A 120 18.96 2.23 10.06
N ASN A 121 18.72 3.03 9.02
CA ASN A 121 17.88 4.20 9.14
C ASN A 121 16.41 3.83 9.39
N MET A 122 15.86 2.90 8.61
CA MET A 122 14.50 2.39 8.84
C MET A 122 14.36 1.77 10.24
N ARG A 123 15.37 1.02 10.67
CA ARG A 123 15.41 0.37 11.98
C ARG A 123 15.37 1.36 13.14
N THR A 124 15.96 2.53 13.01
CA THR A 124 16.00 3.53 14.10
C THR A 124 14.95 4.62 13.98
N CYS A 125 14.43 4.89 12.78
CA CYS A 125 13.58 6.05 12.47
C CYS A 125 12.12 5.68 12.13
N HIS A 126 11.63 4.51 12.56
CA HIS A 126 10.26 4.09 12.25
C HIS A 126 9.18 4.68 13.19
N ASN A 127 9.55 5.29 14.33
CA ASN A 127 8.66 5.93 15.32
C ASN A 127 7.70 5.02 16.11
N TYR A 128 7.69 3.70 15.90
CA TYR A 128 6.83 2.79 16.68
C TYR A 128 7.45 2.47 18.05
N THR A 129 6.59 2.32 19.06
CA THR A 129 6.92 1.95 20.44
C THR A 129 6.63 0.48 20.67
N THR A 130 7.59 -0.37 20.27
CA THR A 130 7.47 -1.82 20.45
C THR A 130 7.91 -2.27 21.86
N PHE A 131 7.57 -3.49 22.25
CA PHE A 131 7.75 -4.11 23.58
C PHE A 131 9.10 -3.94 24.32
N GLU A 132 10.18 -3.56 23.65
CA GLU A 132 11.51 -3.41 24.23
C GLU A 132 12.10 -2.05 23.83
N ASP A 133 12.71 -1.37 24.81
CA ASP A 133 13.44 -0.12 24.60
C ASP A 133 14.66 -0.40 23.72
N GLY A 134 14.54 -0.16 22.43
CA GLY A 134 15.65 -0.32 21.49
C GLY A 134 15.21 -0.55 20.05
N SER A 135 16.11 -0.26 19.14
CA SER A 135 15.90 -0.39 17.70
C SER A 135 16.11 -1.83 17.19
N CYS A 136 16.25 -2.84 18.07
CA CYS A 136 16.42 -4.25 17.70
C CYS A 136 15.25 -5.15 18.10
N SER A 137 14.15 -4.57 18.56
CA SER A 137 13.02 -5.25 19.18
C SER A 137 12.12 -6.04 18.23
N GLY A 138 12.35 -5.95 16.91
CA GLY A 138 11.52 -6.57 15.89
C GLY A 138 10.66 -5.55 15.13
N GLY A 139 9.92 -6.04 14.13
CA GLY A 139 9.01 -5.22 13.35
C GLY A 139 8.26 -6.02 12.31
N ASN A 140 7.65 -5.34 11.33
CA ASN A 140 6.89 -5.98 10.25
C ASN A 140 6.78 -5.09 9.00
N HIS A 141 6.10 -5.59 7.98
CA HIS A 141 5.89 -4.90 6.72
C HIS A 141 5.06 -3.61 6.84
N LEU A 142 4.11 -3.51 7.77
CA LEU A 142 3.34 -2.27 8.00
C LEU A 142 4.22 -1.17 8.60
N ILE A 143 5.09 -1.52 9.55
CA ILE A 143 6.09 -0.59 10.10
C ILE A 143 7.03 -0.09 8.98
N SER A 144 7.45 -1.00 8.09
CA SER A 144 8.23 -0.63 6.89
C SER A 144 7.46 0.34 6.01
N GLY A 145 6.19 0.03 5.72
CA GLY A 145 5.31 0.85 4.90
C GLY A 145 5.05 2.23 5.49
N ALA A 146 4.81 2.35 6.80
CA ALA A 146 4.63 3.63 7.46
C ALA A 146 5.89 4.51 7.33
N TYR A 147 7.08 3.95 7.61
CA TYR A 147 8.35 4.64 7.43
C TYR A 147 8.56 5.15 5.99
N LEU A 148 8.25 4.32 4.99
CA LEU A 148 8.43 4.65 3.57
C LEU A 148 7.42 5.69 3.08
N THR A 149 6.13 5.45 3.32
CA THR A 149 5.02 6.24 2.76
C THR A 149 4.90 7.64 3.40
N ARG A 150 5.49 7.83 4.58
CA ARG A 150 5.62 9.13 5.25
C ARG A 150 6.90 9.89 4.86
N HIS A 151 7.65 9.35 3.89
CA HIS A 151 8.88 9.92 3.32
C HIS A 151 10.04 10.05 4.32
N ALA A 152 10.09 9.22 5.37
CA ALA A 152 11.26 9.19 6.25
C ALA A 152 12.50 8.57 5.56
N GLY A 153 12.27 7.74 4.54
CA GLY A 153 13.30 7.09 3.73
C GLY A 153 12.81 6.71 2.32
N PRO A 154 13.55 5.84 1.60
CA PRO A 154 14.83 5.26 2.01
C PRO A 154 16.03 6.20 1.80
N ILE A 155 17.12 5.89 2.49
CA ILE A 155 18.44 6.51 2.30
C ILE A 155 19.48 5.43 1.92
N LEU A 156 20.70 5.84 1.57
CA LEU A 156 21.79 4.91 1.24
C LEU A 156 22.48 4.36 2.50
N GLU A 157 22.88 3.08 2.45
CA GLU A 157 23.71 2.43 3.46
C GLU A 157 25.02 3.19 3.72
N SER A 158 25.59 3.82 2.68
CA SER A 158 26.81 4.63 2.83
C SER A 158 26.62 5.90 3.67
N LEU A 159 25.38 6.32 3.95
CA LEU A 159 25.06 7.49 4.78
C LEU A 159 24.76 7.11 6.23
N ASP A 160 24.17 5.94 6.45
CA ASP A 160 23.84 5.42 7.78
C ASP A 160 24.12 3.92 7.81
N ILE A 161 25.33 3.58 8.27
CA ILE A 161 25.89 2.23 8.15
C ILE A 161 25.28 1.31 9.21
N TYR A 162 24.85 0.13 8.78
CA TYR A 162 24.28 -0.89 9.63
C TYR A 162 25.21 -1.29 10.79
N ASN A 163 24.62 -1.31 11.98
CA ASN A 163 25.22 -1.85 13.17
C ASN A 163 24.16 -2.56 14.03
N THR A 164 24.62 -3.40 14.94
CA THR A 164 23.75 -4.19 15.83
C THR A 164 23.59 -3.56 17.22
N ASN A 165 23.84 -2.25 17.37
CA ASN A 165 23.62 -1.56 18.64
C ASN A 165 22.11 -1.40 18.86
N PRO A 166 21.51 -2.02 19.90
CA PRO A 166 20.10 -1.85 20.21
C PRO A 166 19.77 -0.41 20.66
N ASP A 167 20.75 0.32 21.19
CA ASP A 167 20.61 1.70 21.64
C ASP A 167 20.90 2.73 20.53
N ALA A 168 21.01 2.27 19.27
CA ALA A 168 21.19 3.19 18.15
C ALA A 168 19.99 4.12 18.02
N ILE A 169 20.28 5.41 17.87
CA ILE A 169 19.30 6.50 17.79
C ILE A 169 19.07 6.86 16.32
N CYS A 170 17.84 7.26 16.00
CA CYS A 170 17.48 7.75 14.68
C CYS A 170 18.38 8.93 14.25
N ASN A 171 18.84 8.89 13.00
CA ASN A 171 19.38 10.04 12.30
C ASN A 171 18.43 10.44 11.17
N ASP A 172 17.47 11.31 11.48
CA ASP A 172 16.43 11.81 10.57
C ASP A 172 16.91 12.97 9.66
N SER A 173 18.13 13.44 9.87
CA SER A 173 18.71 14.58 9.13
C SER A 173 19.37 14.17 7.81
N LEU A 174 19.36 12.88 7.48
CA LEU A 174 19.99 12.33 6.27
C LEU A 174 19.04 12.43 5.07
N PRO A 175 19.56 12.78 3.87
CA PRO A 175 18.73 12.97 2.71
C PRO A 175 18.20 11.64 2.16
N GLN A 176 16.91 11.60 1.88
CA GLN A 176 16.28 10.54 1.09
C GLN A 176 16.79 10.58 -0.35
N ILE A 177 16.87 9.40 -0.99
CA ILE A 177 17.30 9.29 -2.39
C ILE A 177 16.13 9.17 -3.38
N ALA A 178 14.97 8.77 -2.87
CA ALA A 178 13.71 8.63 -3.57
C ALA A 178 12.61 8.50 -2.51
N PHE A 179 11.36 8.53 -2.96
CA PHE A 179 10.21 8.20 -2.12
C PHE A 179 9.55 6.92 -2.61
N VAL A 180 9.10 6.10 -1.66
CA VAL A 180 8.25 4.94 -1.90
C VAL A 180 6.88 5.28 -1.33
N ASP A 181 5.97 5.67 -2.22
CA ASP A 181 4.67 6.25 -1.85
C ASP A 181 3.60 5.21 -1.55
N GLU A 182 3.81 3.94 -1.92
CA GLU A 182 2.77 2.90 -1.90
C GLU A 182 3.31 1.58 -1.37
N MET A 183 2.42 0.85 -0.70
CA MET A 183 2.66 -0.51 -0.24
C MET A 183 1.40 -1.32 -0.49
N VAL A 184 1.53 -2.49 -1.11
CA VAL A 184 0.41 -3.40 -1.37
C VAL A 184 0.61 -4.70 -0.60
N LEU A 185 -0.43 -5.14 0.09
CA LEU A 185 -0.43 -6.30 0.98
C LEU A 185 -1.11 -7.46 0.26
N LEU A 186 -0.31 -8.44 -0.14
CA LEU A 186 -0.77 -9.53 -1.00
C LEU A 186 -1.43 -10.64 -0.17
N PRO A 187 -2.44 -11.33 -0.71
CA PRO A 187 -2.99 -12.52 -0.07
C PRO A 187 -2.06 -13.73 -0.23
N TYR A 188 -2.26 -14.74 0.61
CA TYR A 188 -1.66 -16.05 0.41
C TYR A 188 -2.25 -16.75 -0.83
N ASN A 189 -1.56 -16.64 -1.96
CA ASN A 189 -1.90 -17.32 -3.20
C ASN A 189 -0.64 -17.49 -4.06
N LEU A 190 -0.29 -18.73 -4.42
CA LEU A 190 0.96 -19.04 -5.13
C LEU A 190 1.08 -18.25 -6.45
N ASP A 191 0.00 -18.18 -7.23
CA ASP A 191 0.01 -17.52 -8.53
C ASP A 191 0.15 -16.00 -8.39
N ILE A 192 -0.55 -15.40 -7.41
CA ILE A 192 -0.42 -13.96 -7.12
C ILE A 192 1.01 -13.63 -6.69
N ILE A 193 1.63 -14.42 -5.82
CA ILE A 193 3.01 -14.19 -5.37
C ILE A 193 4.00 -14.39 -6.52
N LYS A 194 3.87 -15.47 -7.31
CA LYS A 194 4.71 -15.69 -8.49
C LYS A 194 4.60 -14.56 -9.51
N GLN A 195 3.37 -14.13 -9.79
CA GLN A 195 3.11 -13.02 -10.70
C GLN A 195 3.75 -11.74 -10.15
N SER A 196 3.52 -11.42 -8.87
CA SER A 196 4.13 -10.26 -8.22
C SER A 196 5.66 -10.27 -8.30
N ILE A 197 6.30 -11.44 -8.21
CA ILE A 197 7.76 -11.56 -8.40
C ILE A 197 8.19 -11.18 -9.82
N LEU A 198 7.44 -11.64 -10.83
CA LEU A 198 7.70 -11.32 -12.24
C LEU A 198 7.47 -9.85 -12.56
N ASP A 199 6.74 -9.13 -11.72
CA ASP A 199 6.25 -7.79 -12.04
C ASP A 199 6.98 -6.71 -11.27
N TYR A 200 7.17 -6.97 -9.97
CA TYR A 200 7.65 -5.99 -9.02
C TYR A 200 9.02 -6.33 -8.42
N GLY A 201 9.57 -7.51 -8.71
CA GLY A 201 10.80 -7.97 -8.07
C GLY A 201 10.52 -8.76 -6.79
N GLY A 202 11.46 -8.79 -5.86
CA GLY A 202 11.36 -9.61 -4.66
C GLY A 202 10.15 -9.25 -3.80
N VAL A 203 9.49 -10.27 -3.25
CA VAL A 203 8.30 -10.11 -2.40
C VAL A 203 8.68 -10.30 -0.94
N TYR A 204 8.26 -9.35 -0.09
CA TYR A 204 8.40 -9.49 1.36
C TYR A 204 7.55 -10.66 1.83
N ALA A 205 8.10 -11.54 2.66
CA ALA A 205 7.36 -12.65 3.26
C ALA A 205 7.76 -12.92 4.71
N ASN A 206 6.78 -13.18 5.56
CA ASN A 206 7.03 -13.74 6.89
C ASN A 206 7.16 -15.27 6.84
N MET A 207 7.87 -15.81 7.82
CA MET A 207 7.94 -17.24 8.11
C MET A 207 8.18 -17.48 9.61
N TYR A 208 7.92 -18.71 10.04
CA TYR A 208 8.54 -19.20 11.25
C TYR A 208 9.90 -19.81 10.92
N TRP A 209 10.91 -19.51 11.72
CA TRP A 209 12.24 -20.09 11.65
C TRP A 209 12.51 -20.91 12.91
N ASN A 210 13.02 -22.12 12.68
CA ASN A 210 13.71 -22.93 13.66
C ASN A 210 14.80 -23.73 12.94
N GLU A 211 15.81 -24.19 13.66
CA GLU A 211 16.90 -24.94 13.03
C GLU A 211 16.50 -26.36 12.63
N SER A 212 15.56 -27.00 13.35
CA SER A 212 15.16 -28.39 13.11
C SER A 212 14.37 -28.61 11.80
N SER A 213 13.77 -27.55 11.25
CA SER A 213 13.05 -27.56 9.97
C SER A 213 13.95 -27.28 8.77
N TYR A 214 15.21 -26.93 9.00
CA TYR A 214 16.18 -26.64 7.95
C TYR A 214 17.11 -27.82 7.68
N SER A 215 17.27 -28.17 6.40
CA SER A 215 18.22 -29.17 5.95
C SER A 215 19.50 -28.50 5.41
N ILE A 216 20.61 -28.63 6.12
CA ILE A 216 21.91 -28.10 5.65
C ILE A 216 22.38 -28.73 4.33
N VAL A 217 21.97 -29.98 4.05
CA VAL A 217 22.37 -30.73 2.85
C VAL A 217 21.60 -30.24 1.62
N THR A 218 20.28 -30.18 1.72
CA THR A 218 19.41 -29.80 0.59
C THR A 218 19.12 -28.31 0.52
N LYS A 219 19.44 -27.55 1.57
CA LYS A 219 19.09 -26.13 1.74
C LYS A 219 17.58 -25.88 1.74
N ASN A 220 16.78 -26.93 1.95
CA ASN A 220 15.34 -26.84 2.06
C ASN A 220 14.93 -26.53 3.50
N TYR A 221 13.87 -25.74 3.62
CA TYR A 221 13.15 -25.46 4.84
C TYR A 221 11.72 -25.95 4.71
N TYR A 222 11.22 -26.61 5.75
CA TYR A 222 9.81 -26.98 5.87
C TYR A 222 9.40 -27.09 7.33
N TYR A 223 8.46 -26.24 7.72
CA TYR A 223 7.78 -26.26 8.99
C TYR A 223 6.31 -26.59 8.80
N SER A 224 5.80 -27.51 9.62
CA SER A 224 4.42 -27.98 9.59
C SER A 224 3.68 -27.75 10.91
N GLY A 225 4.21 -26.90 11.78
CA GLY A 225 3.66 -26.66 13.11
C GLY A 225 2.83 -25.39 13.19
N THR A 226 2.51 -24.98 14.43
CA THR A 226 1.57 -23.90 14.73
C THR A 226 2.19 -22.68 15.39
N GLN A 227 3.50 -22.68 15.66
CA GLN A 227 4.17 -21.57 16.35
C GLN A 227 4.02 -20.25 15.57
N PRO A 228 3.97 -19.09 16.27
CA PRO A 228 3.88 -17.78 15.62
C PRO A 228 5.07 -17.53 14.70
N VAL A 229 4.90 -16.73 13.64
CA VAL A 229 6.04 -16.32 12.81
C VAL A 229 7.05 -15.51 13.61
N ASN A 230 8.33 -15.60 13.25
CA ASN A 230 9.41 -14.92 13.96
C ASN A 230 10.50 -14.34 13.05
N HIS A 231 10.41 -14.57 11.74
CA HIS A 231 11.42 -14.14 10.77
C HIS A 231 10.78 -13.60 9.48
N ALA A 232 11.44 -12.63 8.86
CA ALA A 232 11.10 -12.14 7.52
C ALA A 232 12.16 -12.61 6.53
N VAL A 233 11.73 -12.92 5.31
CA VAL A 233 12.63 -13.25 4.19
C VAL A 233 12.13 -12.65 2.88
N LEU A 234 13.04 -12.46 1.93
CA LEU A 234 12.70 -11.98 0.59
C LEU A 234 12.53 -13.17 -0.37
N ILE A 235 11.33 -13.34 -0.92
CA ILE A 235 11.08 -14.33 -1.97
C ILE A 235 11.56 -13.77 -3.30
N VAL A 236 12.49 -14.48 -3.95
CA VAL A 236 13.20 -14.02 -5.16
C VAL A 236 13.04 -14.97 -6.34
N GLY A 237 12.10 -15.90 -6.26
CA GLY A 237 11.87 -16.90 -7.30
C GLY A 237 11.19 -18.14 -6.78
N TRP A 238 11.08 -19.15 -7.64
CA TRP A 238 10.46 -20.43 -7.33
C TRP A 238 10.94 -21.57 -8.24
N ASP A 239 10.71 -22.80 -7.80
CA ASP A 239 10.91 -24.03 -8.57
C ASP A 239 9.80 -25.03 -8.24
N ASP A 240 8.86 -25.22 -9.18
CA ASP A 240 7.71 -26.12 -9.04
C ASP A 240 8.07 -27.60 -9.01
N THR A 241 9.29 -27.96 -9.43
CA THR A 241 9.77 -29.34 -9.48
C THR A 241 10.62 -29.72 -8.27
N ARG A 242 10.95 -28.75 -7.41
CA ARG A 242 11.89 -28.98 -6.31
C ARG A 242 11.28 -29.91 -5.27
N ALA A 243 11.91 -31.06 -5.07
CA ALA A 243 11.52 -31.98 -4.00
C ALA A 243 11.93 -31.41 -2.63
N THR A 244 10.96 -31.30 -1.72
CA THR A 244 11.16 -30.92 -0.31
C THR A 244 10.56 -31.97 0.62
N SER A 245 10.85 -31.89 1.91
CA SER A 245 10.20 -32.75 2.92
C SER A 245 8.70 -32.46 3.08
N GLY A 246 8.22 -31.28 2.63
CA GLY A 246 6.81 -30.92 2.65
C GLY A 246 6.05 -31.26 1.37
N GLY A 247 6.73 -31.72 0.32
CA GLY A 247 6.14 -31.96 -1.00
C GLY A 247 6.97 -31.39 -2.13
N THR A 248 6.42 -31.40 -3.35
CA THR A 248 7.09 -30.85 -4.53
C THR A 248 6.71 -29.38 -4.69
N GLY A 249 7.69 -28.54 -5.00
CA GLY A 249 7.53 -27.10 -5.19
C GLY A 249 8.12 -26.31 -4.03
N ALA A 250 8.89 -25.28 -4.35
CA ALA A 250 9.51 -24.41 -3.35
C ALA A 250 9.73 -22.99 -3.85
N TRP A 251 9.70 -22.06 -2.90
CA TRP A 251 10.17 -20.69 -3.06
C TRP A 251 11.68 -20.62 -2.98
N ILE A 252 12.30 -19.76 -3.79
CA ILE A 252 13.71 -19.36 -3.68
C ILE A 252 13.77 -18.12 -2.81
N VAL A 253 14.62 -18.13 -1.80
CA VAL A 253 14.59 -17.13 -0.73
C VAL A 253 15.96 -16.53 -0.51
N LYS A 254 16.03 -15.19 -0.51
CA LYS A 254 17.19 -14.40 -0.08
C LYS A 254 17.04 -14.09 1.42
N ASN A 255 18.01 -14.52 2.21
CA ASN A 255 18.03 -14.28 3.65
C ASN A 255 18.92 -13.07 4.03
N SER A 256 18.93 -12.71 5.30
CA SER A 256 19.65 -11.56 5.87
C SER A 256 20.70 -11.98 6.91
N TRP A 257 21.28 -13.17 6.78
CA TRP A 257 22.30 -13.72 7.72
C TRP A 257 23.70 -13.84 7.11
N GLY A 258 23.98 -13.03 6.08
CA GLY A 258 25.26 -13.01 5.39
C GLY A 258 25.46 -14.16 4.39
N THR A 259 26.46 -14.00 3.54
CA THR A 259 26.78 -14.93 2.45
C THR A 259 27.37 -16.25 2.94
N SER A 260 27.88 -16.33 4.17
CA SER A 260 28.40 -17.58 4.75
C SER A 260 27.30 -18.56 5.16
N TRP A 261 26.05 -18.11 5.23
CA TRP A 261 24.91 -18.93 5.64
C TRP A 261 24.22 -19.57 4.43
N GLY A 262 23.63 -20.76 4.61
CA GLY A 262 22.80 -21.41 3.59
C GLY A 262 23.55 -21.78 2.31
N GLU A 263 23.01 -21.36 1.17
CA GLU A 263 23.61 -21.40 -0.17
C GLU A 263 23.97 -19.97 -0.59
N ASN A 264 25.11 -19.44 -0.12
CA ASN A 264 25.54 -18.06 -0.36
C ASN A 264 24.52 -17.00 0.12
N GLY A 265 23.83 -17.28 1.23
CA GLY A 265 22.76 -16.44 1.78
C GLY A 265 21.35 -16.79 1.30
N TYR A 266 21.22 -17.83 0.46
CA TYR A 266 19.94 -18.27 -0.08
C TYR A 266 19.53 -19.65 0.46
N PHE A 267 18.25 -19.94 0.38
CA PHE A 267 17.68 -21.25 0.70
C PHE A 267 16.32 -21.41 0.02
N TYR A 268 15.65 -22.54 0.26
CA TYR A 268 14.35 -22.84 -0.37
C TYR A 268 13.31 -23.16 0.69
N ILE A 269 12.11 -22.60 0.56
CA ILE A 269 10.98 -22.91 1.45
C ILE A 269 9.95 -23.72 0.69
N SER A 270 9.52 -24.85 1.24
CA SER A 270 8.43 -25.67 0.69
C SER A 270 7.15 -24.83 0.48
N TYR A 271 6.44 -25.01 -0.63
CA TYR A 271 5.10 -24.41 -0.81
C TYR A 271 4.09 -24.85 0.24
N ASN A 272 4.31 -26.02 0.87
CA ASN A 272 3.40 -26.58 1.86
C ASN A 272 3.78 -26.18 3.29
N ASP A 273 4.75 -25.29 3.49
CA ASP A 273 5.07 -24.73 4.80
C ASP A 273 3.84 -24.04 5.41
N THR A 274 3.57 -24.30 6.70
CA THR A 274 2.35 -23.82 7.36
C THR A 274 2.40 -22.37 7.81
N LYS A 275 3.57 -21.73 7.74
CA LYS A 275 3.80 -20.37 8.26
C LYS A 275 4.41 -19.41 7.26
N ALA A 276 5.06 -19.91 6.21
CA ALA A 276 5.54 -19.08 5.12
C ALA A 276 4.39 -18.30 4.48
N LEU A 277 4.67 -17.04 4.09
CA LEU A 277 3.73 -16.15 3.40
C LEU A 277 2.46 -15.81 4.22
N SER A 278 2.49 -15.96 5.55
CA SER A 278 1.37 -15.52 6.42
C SER A 278 1.10 -14.03 6.32
N SER A 279 2.12 -13.26 5.97
CA SER A 279 1.99 -11.87 5.52
C SER A 279 2.96 -11.63 4.37
N THR A 280 2.47 -10.96 3.34
CA THR A 280 3.25 -10.65 2.14
C THR A 280 3.01 -9.22 1.70
N ALA A 281 4.06 -8.55 1.22
CA ALA A 281 3.98 -7.17 0.78
C ALA A 281 4.89 -6.89 -0.42
N ILE A 282 4.49 -5.91 -1.23
CA ILE A 282 5.31 -5.31 -2.28
C ILE A 282 5.38 -3.80 -2.11
N PHE A 283 6.52 -3.24 -2.51
CA PHE A 283 6.84 -1.81 -2.46
C PHE A 283 7.14 -1.36 -3.87
N GLN A 284 6.08 -1.12 -4.64
CA GLN A 284 6.14 -1.05 -6.10
C GLN A 284 6.35 0.36 -6.65
N SER A 285 6.10 1.40 -5.85
CA SER A 285 6.16 2.78 -6.32
C SER A 285 7.54 3.39 -6.07
N ARG A 286 7.88 4.35 -6.94
CA ARG A 286 9.03 5.23 -6.75
C ARG A 286 8.69 6.61 -7.28
N SER A 287 8.95 7.62 -6.47
CA SER A 287 9.03 9.02 -6.89
C SER A 287 10.44 9.53 -6.65
N ASP A 288 10.92 10.43 -7.51
CA ASP A 288 12.20 11.10 -7.28
C ASP A 288 12.11 11.96 -6.02
N TYR A 289 13.25 12.06 -5.32
CA TYR A 289 13.35 12.91 -4.15
C TYR A 289 13.11 14.38 -4.51
N ASP A 290 12.16 15.01 -3.82
CA ASP A 290 11.92 16.45 -3.87
C ASP A 290 11.96 17.03 -2.46
N SER A 291 13.08 17.69 -2.14
CA SER A 291 13.28 18.41 -0.87
C SER A 291 12.24 19.50 -0.58
N LEU A 292 11.50 19.95 -1.61
CA LEU A 292 10.46 20.97 -1.48
C LEU A 292 9.07 20.37 -1.31
N SER A 293 8.91 19.06 -1.50
CA SER A 293 7.63 18.40 -1.34
C SER A 293 7.15 18.48 0.12
N THR A 294 5.84 18.44 0.30
CA THR A 294 5.19 18.51 1.61
C THR A 294 4.11 17.45 1.64
N ILE A 295 4.07 16.69 2.73
CA ILE A 295 2.94 15.83 3.05
C ILE A 295 2.13 16.50 4.15
N TYR A 296 0.86 16.74 3.88
CA TYR A 296 -0.13 17.03 4.91
C TYR A 296 -0.67 15.70 5.43
N MET A 297 -0.34 15.37 6.68
CA MET A 297 -0.74 14.14 7.36
C MET A 297 -0.76 14.34 8.87
N TYR A 298 -1.50 13.46 9.55
CA TYR A 298 -1.51 13.31 11.01
C TYR A 298 -1.14 11.86 11.42
N ASP A 299 -1.15 10.91 10.47
CA ASP A 299 -0.96 9.48 10.70
C ASP A 299 0.50 9.00 10.50
N GLU A 300 1.42 9.34 11.40
CA GLU A 300 2.85 9.00 11.23
C GLU A 300 3.13 7.49 11.16
N LEU A 301 2.40 6.70 11.92
CA LEU A 301 2.44 5.24 12.03
C LEU A 301 1.41 4.58 11.10
N SER A 302 0.74 5.34 10.24
CA SER A 302 -0.30 4.86 9.34
C SER A 302 -1.41 4.08 10.08
N SER A 303 -2.10 3.16 9.40
CA SER A 303 -3.23 2.42 9.96
C SER A 303 -2.78 1.43 11.03
N THR A 304 -3.09 1.72 12.30
CA THR A 304 -2.88 0.79 13.43
C THR A 304 -4.17 0.09 13.85
N SER A 305 -5.32 0.60 13.39
CA SER A 305 -6.64 0.02 13.60
C SER A 305 -7.60 0.46 12.48
N SER A 306 -8.86 0.04 12.60
CA SER A 306 -9.94 0.35 11.66
C SER A 306 -11.19 0.72 12.44
N THR A 307 -12.04 1.58 11.89
CA THR A 307 -13.33 1.95 12.50
C THR A 307 -14.44 1.99 11.45
N GLY A 308 -15.69 1.85 11.88
CA GLY A 308 -16.83 1.87 10.99
C GLY A 308 -18.17 1.80 11.68
N TYR A 309 -19.23 1.60 10.90
CA TYR A 309 -20.61 1.62 11.37
C TYR A 309 -21.32 0.28 11.14
N GLY A 310 -20.56 -0.81 11.02
CA GLY A 310 -21.10 -2.13 10.68
C GLY A 310 -21.34 -2.35 9.18
N GLU A 311 -21.19 -1.29 8.37
CA GLU A 311 -21.45 -1.26 6.93
C GLU A 311 -20.16 -1.14 6.12
N SER A 312 -20.23 -1.55 4.84
CA SER A 312 -19.11 -1.46 3.90
C SER A 312 -18.76 -0.06 3.44
N VAL A 313 -19.65 0.91 3.64
CA VAL A 313 -19.44 2.30 3.22
C VAL A 313 -19.45 3.21 4.44
N ALA A 314 -18.39 3.99 4.59
CA ALA A 314 -18.34 5.09 5.55
C ALA A 314 -17.39 6.18 5.06
N TYR A 315 -17.30 7.27 5.81
CA TYR A 315 -16.60 8.47 5.39
C TYR A 315 -15.67 8.98 6.47
N GLY A 316 -14.46 9.35 6.07
CA GLY A 316 -13.55 10.17 6.86
C GLY A 316 -13.54 11.61 6.35
N LEU A 317 -13.27 12.55 7.23
CA LEU A 317 -13.06 13.96 6.90
C LEU A 317 -11.91 14.49 7.73
N ILE A 318 -10.88 14.99 7.05
CA ILE A 318 -9.72 15.59 7.68
C ILE A 318 -9.61 17.07 7.28
N LYS A 319 -9.15 17.91 8.20
CA LYS A 319 -8.85 19.32 7.98
C LYS A 319 -7.35 19.53 8.07
N PHE A 320 -6.79 20.19 7.06
CA PHE A 320 -5.42 20.64 7.05
C PHE A 320 -5.36 22.16 6.96
N LYS A 321 -4.23 22.73 7.42
CA LYS A 321 -3.90 24.13 7.24
C LYS A 321 -2.59 24.26 6.48
N ALA A 322 -2.62 24.97 5.36
CA ALA A 322 -1.47 25.14 4.49
C ALA A 322 -0.34 25.92 5.17
N ASN A 323 0.89 25.38 5.15
CA ASN A 323 2.06 26.03 5.77
C ASN A 323 2.74 27.06 4.85
N ALA A 324 2.46 26.99 3.55
CA ALA A 324 3.02 27.82 2.50
C ALA A 324 2.07 27.89 1.29
N LYS A 325 2.37 28.78 0.33
CA LYS A 325 1.67 28.80 -0.95
C LYS A 325 2.13 27.61 -1.80
N GLN A 326 1.23 26.66 -2.03
CA GLN A 326 1.56 25.37 -2.61
C GLN A 326 0.47 24.90 -3.57
N LYS A 327 0.75 23.79 -4.24
CA LYS A 327 -0.23 23.04 -5.03
C LYS A 327 -0.28 21.59 -4.55
N ILE A 328 -1.47 21.11 -4.21
CA ILE A 328 -1.72 19.70 -3.91
C ILE A 328 -1.85 18.97 -5.25
N TYR A 329 -1.07 17.90 -5.43
CA TYR A 329 -1.02 17.15 -6.69
C TYR A 329 -1.31 15.67 -6.52
N ARG A 330 -1.37 15.13 -5.29
CA ARG A 330 -1.82 13.76 -5.00
C ARG A 330 -2.58 13.68 -3.70
N LEU A 331 -3.42 12.66 -3.57
CA LEU A 331 -4.13 12.29 -2.34
C LEU A 331 -3.83 10.83 -2.02
N GLY A 332 -3.62 10.51 -0.74
CA GLY A 332 -3.33 9.15 -0.32
C GLY A 332 -4.20 8.71 0.85
N THR A 333 -4.43 7.41 0.94
CA THR A 333 -5.04 6.78 2.12
C THR A 333 -4.64 5.31 2.23
N PHE A 334 -4.82 4.76 3.42
CA PHE A 334 -4.75 3.33 3.64
C PHE A 334 -6.08 2.65 3.26
N LEU A 335 -6.03 1.41 2.79
CA LEU A 335 -7.20 0.56 2.56
C LEU A 335 -6.94 -0.78 3.24
N ASN A 336 -7.84 -1.18 4.14
CA ASN A 336 -7.71 -2.36 4.99
C ASN A 336 -8.39 -3.61 4.41
N ALA A 337 -9.06 -3.51 3.26
CA ALA A 337 -9.77 -4.60 2.62
C ALA A 337 -9.47 -4.73 1.11
N SER A 338 -9.59 -5.96 0.60
CA SER A 338 -9.52 -6.25 -0.84
C SER A 338 -10.76 -5.75 -1.59
N ASN A 339 -10.59 -5.43 -2.88
CA ASN A 339 -11.62 -4.89 -3.78
C ASN A 339 -12.27 -3.61 -3.24
N SER A 340 -11.48 -2.78 -2.59
CA SER A 340 -11.93 -1.51 -2.03
C SER A 340 -12.05 -0.46 -3.13
N GLU A 341 -12.99 0.44 -2.96
CA GLU A 341 -13.14 1.64 -3.78
C GLU A 341 -13.06 2.87 -2.86
N VAL A 342 -12.35 3.90 -3.32
CA VAL A 342 -12.21 5.16 -2.59
C VAL A 342 -12.50 6.36 -3.47
N ASP A 343 -13.20 7.34 -2.90
CA ASP A 343 -13.43 8.66 -3.47
C ASP A 343 -12.87 9.74 -2.55
N PHE A 344 -12.30 10.79 -3.14
CA PHE A 344 -11.83 11.98 -2.44
C PHE A 344 -12.56 13.22 -2.91
N PHE A 345 -12.91 14.10 -1.97
CA PHE A 345 -13.55 15.39 -2.22
C PHE A 345 -12.85 16.47 -1.40
N VAL A 346 -12.30 17.47 -2.06
CA VAL A 346 -11.56 18.57 -1.42
C VAL A 346 -12.43 19.81 -1.36
N TYR A 347 -12.64 20.35 -0.16
CA TYR A 347 -13.46 21.54 0.12
C TYR A 347 -12.62 22.65 0.75
N SER A 348 -13.00 23.90 0.49
CA SER A 348 -12.34 25.06 1.10
C SER A 348 -12.94 25.50 2.44
N MET A 349 -14.08 24.92 2.85
CA MET A 349 -14.83 25.44 4.00
C MET A 349 -15.69 24.35 4.67
N LYS A 350 -15.71 24.39 6.01
CA LYS A 350 -16.66 23.67 6.86
C LYS A 350 -17.28 24.63 7.88
N THR A 351 -18.61 24.72 7.91
CA THR A 351 -19.35 25.50 8.91
C THR A 351 -20.32 24.57 9.64
N GLY A 352 -20.07 24.29 10.92
CA GLY A 352 -20.81 23.25 11.64
C GLY A 352 -20.66 21.89 10.94
N ASN A 353 -21.76 21.27 10.53
CA ASN A 353 -21.75 20.01 9.77
C ASN A 353 -21.73 20.19 8.24
N THR A 354 -21.77 21.42 7.73
CA THR A 354 -21.88 21.66 6.28
C THR A 354 -20.52 21.90 5.66
N LEU A 355 -20.18 21.08 4.66
CA LEU A 355 -19.05 21.32 3.75
C LEU A 355 -19.50 22.19 2.58
N SER A 356 -18.71 23.21 2.26
CA SER A 356 -19.01 24.19 1.20
C SER A 356 -17.79 24.43 0.33
N ASN A 357 -18.01 24.96 -0.88
CA ASN A 357 -16.96 25.24 -1.87
C ASN A 357 -16.14 23.99 -2.23
N LEU A 358 -16.76 23.02 -2.90
CA LEU A 358 -16.05 21.88 -3.48
C LEU A 358 -15.04 22.39 -4.51
N ILE A 359 -13.75 22.13 -4.25
CA ILE A 359 -12.63 22.51 -5.10
C ILE A 359 -12.33 21.40 -6.11
N TYR A 360 -12.36 20.14 -5.66
CA TYR A 360 -11.97 19.00 -6.47
C TYR A 360 -12.66 17.71 -6.02
N ALA A 361 -12.89 16.79 -6.95
CA ALA A 361 -13.39 15.45 -6.68
C ALA A 361 -12.62 14.42 -7.52
N LEU A 362 -12.18 13.34 -6.88
CA LEU A 362 -11.57 12.17 -7.50
C LEU A 362 -12.39 10.95 -7.08
N THR A 363 -13.00 10.25 -8.03
CA THR A 363 -13.94 9.17 -7.70
C THR A 363 -13.59 7.86 -8.39
N ASN A 364 -14.14 6.75 -7.88
CA ASN A 364 -14.03 5.39 -8.40
C ASN A 364 -12.57 4.90 -8.48
N GLN A 365 -11.77 5.18 -7.45
CA GLN A 365 -10.43 4.62 -7.36
C GLN A 365 -10.52 3.20 -6.77
N GLU A 366 -10.37 2.19 -7.64
CA GLU A 366 -10.47 0.77 -7.28
C GLU A 366 -9.10 0.22 -6.87
N CYS A 367 -9.04 -0.52 -5.77
CA CYS A 367 -7.83 -1.17 -5.25
C CYS A 367 -8.13 -2.64 -4.93
N GLU A 368 -7.40 -3.54 -5.58
CA GLU A 368 -7.66 -4.99 -5.48
C GLU A 368 -7.30 -5.55 -4.10
N TYR A 369 -6.24 -5.03 -3.48
CA TYR A 369 -5.70 -5.56 -2.22
C TYR A 369 -5.60 -4.46 -1.15
N PRO A 370 -5.50 -4.83 0.13
CA PRO A 370 -5.18 -3.88 1.19
C PRO A 370 -3.80 -3.24 0.98
N GLY A 371 -3.58 -2.05 1.52
CA GLY A 371 -2.34 -1.33 1.35
C GLY A 371 -2.47 0.17 1.53
N TYR A 372 -1.37 0.87 1.36
CA TYR A 372 -1.34 2.33 1.27
C TYR A 372 -1.21 2.75 -0.19
N TYR A 373 -2.12 3.60 -0.64
CA TYR A 373 -2.25 4.00 -2.05
C TYR A 373 -2.20 5.51 -2.19
N VAL A 374 -1.62 5.98 -3.31
CA VAL A 374 -1.53 7.41 -3.63
C VAL A 374 -2.04 7.65 -5.04
N PHE A 375 -3.02 8.54 -5.15
CA PHE A 375 -3.68 8.86 -6.41
C PHE A 375 -3.32 10.27 -6.87
N ASP A 376 -2.94 10.38 -8.15
CA ASP A 376 -2.67 11.67 -8.76
C ASP A 376 -3.94 12.51 -8.90
N ILE A 377 -3.78 13.82 -8.72
CA ILE A 377 -4.77 14.84 -9.06
C ILE A 377 -4.27 15.51 -10.34
N PRO A 378 -4.79 15.15 -11.52
CA PRO A 378 -4.41 15.75 -12.78
C PRO A 378 -4.46 17.26 -12.76
N LYS A 379 -5.44 17.88 -12.08
CA LYS A 379 -5.56 19.33 -11.93
C LYS A 379 -5.16 19.76 -10.51
N PRO A 380 -3.89 20.14 -10.26
CA PRO A 380 -3.44 20.45 -8.93
C PRO A 380 -4.21 21.60 -8.27
N ILE A 381 -4.48 21.42 -6.99
CA ILE A 381 -5.27 22.35 -6.19
C ILE A 381 -4.32 23.36 -5.58
N ARG A 382 -4.46 24.63 -5.98
CA ARG A 382 -3.67 25.72 -5.39
C ARG A 382 -4.25 26.10 -4.04
N ILE A 383 -3.38 26.16 -3.05
CA ILE A 383 -3.69 26.57 -1.68
C ILE A 383 -2.72 27.67 -1.28
N ASN A 384 -3.24 28.73 -0.67
CA ASN A 384 -2.41 29.81 -0.14
C ASN A 384 -1.91 29.45 1.25
N LYS A 385 -0.80 30.07 1.66
CA LYS A 385 -0.34 29.96 3.05
C LYS A 385 -1.48 30.35 4.00
N ASP A 386 -1.60 29.60 5.10
CA ASP A 386 -2.60 29.74 6.14
C ASP A 386 -4.05 29.39 5.74
N GLU A 387 -4.29 28.98 4.50
CA GLU A 387 -5.60 28.52 4.04
C GLU A 387 -5.91 27.13 4.64
N GLU A 388 -7.11 26.98 5.21
CA GLU A 388 -7.63 25.68 5.62
C GLU A 388 -8.30 25.00 4.44
N PHE A 389 -8.12 23.69 4.33
CA PHE A 389 -8.82 22.85 3.37
C PHE A 389 -9.22 21.53 4.02
N TYR A 390 -10.27 20.93 3.49
CA TYR A 390 -10.88 19.73 4.04
C TYR A 390 -10.91 18.64 2.99
N ILE A 391 -10.56 17.42 3.38
CA ILE A 391 -10.60 16.26 2.49
C ILE A 391 -11.61 15.28 3.07
N LYS A 392 -12.76 15.17 2.39
CA LYS A 392 -13.73 14.10 2.61
C LYS A 392 -13.30 12.90 1.80
N VAL A 393 -13.24 11.74 2.44
CA VAL A 393 -12.95 10.46 1.80
C VAL A 393 -14.15 9.55 1.99
N ARG A 394 -14.69 9.00 0.90
CA ARG A 394 -15.65 7.90 0.93
C ARG A 394 -14.87 6.61 0.78
N TYR A 395 -15.02 5.71 1.74
CA TYR A 395 -14.51 4.36 1.67
C TYR A 395 -15.65 3.42 1.33
N ASN A 396 -15.38 2.45 0.46
CA ASN A 396 -16.27 1.35 0.14
C ASN A 396 -15.46 0.05 0.16
N THR A 397 -15.66 -0.79 1.17
CA THR A 397 -14.95 -2.05 1.40
C THR A 397 -15.93 -3.23 1.37
N PRO A 398 -16.28 -3.78 0.19
CA PRO A 398 -17.31 -4.80 0.08
C PRO A 398 -17.03 -6.03 0.95
N GLY A 399 -18.00 -6.36 1.81
CA GLY A 399 -17.92 -7.52 2.71
C GLY A 399 -17.15 -7.27 4.02
N TYR A 400 -16.78 -6.03 4.30
CA TYR A 400 -16.03 -5.65 5.49
C TYR A 400 -16.64 -4.41 6.17
N SER A 401 -16.74 -4.42 7.50
CA SER A 401 -17.60 -3.52 8.28
C SER A 401 -16.89 -2.31 8.92
N TYR A 402 -15.57 -2.22 8.78
CA TYR A 402 -14.74 -1.17 9.40
C TYR A 402 -13.93 -0.39 8.35
N PRO A 403 -14.59 0.23 7.35
CA PRO A 403 -13.94 0.77 6.16
C PRO A 403 -12.97 1.93 6.41
N ILE A 404 -12.99 2.59 7.57
CA ILE A 404 -12.18 3.79 7.84
C ILE A 404 -10.88 3.38 8.52
N PRO A 405 -9.71 3.51 7.85
CA PRO A 405 -8.42 3.27 8.49
C PRO A 405 -8.12 4.39 9.50
N VAL A 406 -7.59 4.00 10.66
CA VAL A 406 -7.22 4.96 11.71
C VAL A 406 -5.87 4.64 12.34
N GLU A 407 -5.18 5.69 12.75
CA GLU A 407 -4.07 5.62 13.65
C GLU A 407 -4.56 5.85 15.08
N LYS A 408 -4.24 4.93 16.00
CA LYS A 408 -4.52 5.05 17.43
C LYS A 408 -3.48 4.33 18.27
N TYR A 409 -3.47 4.65 19.57
CA TYR A 409 -2.68 3.93 20.56
C TYR A 409 -3.00 2.44 20.58
N VAL A 410 -1.95 1.61 20.54
CA VAL A 410 -2.01 0.17 20.74
C VAL A 410 -0.86 -0.22 21.66
N ALA A 411 -1.20 -0.69 22.86
CA ALA A 411 -0.21 -1.04 23.88
C ALA A 411 0.87 -2.00 23.34
N ASN A 412 2.13 -1.64 23.57
CA ASN A 412 3.33 -2.36 23.13
C ASN A 412 3.53 -2.44 21.60
N TYR A 413 2.85 -1.60 20.83
CA TYR A 413 2.99 -1.54 19.38
C TYR A 413 3.08 -0.11 18.85
N ALA A 414 2.16 0.76 19.23
CA ALA A 414 2.04 2.13 18.70
C ALA A 414 1.62 3.12 19.79
N ASP A 415 2.31 4.26 19.84
CA ASP A 415 2.00 5.39 20.72
C ASP A 415 2.05 6.71 19.93
N PRO A 416 1.07 6.92 19.03
CA PRO A 416 1.02 8.10 18.16
C PRO A 416 0.63 9.35 18.95
N SER A 417 1.07 10.52 18.46
CA SER A 417 0.55 11.80 18.93
C SER A 417 -0.76 12.09 18.22
N ILE A 418 -1.89 11.97 18.92
CA ILE A 418 -3.21 12.19 18.33
C ILE A 418 -3.56 13.68 18.31
N GLU A 419 -4.03 14.21 17.18
CA GLU A 419 -4.42 15.61 17.01
C GLU A 419 -5.83 15.93 17.54
N SER A 420 -6.10 17.22 17.75
CA SER A 420 -7.40 17.74 18.16
C SER A 420 -8.05 18.56 17.05
N ASN A 421 -9.39 18.54 16.95
CA ASN A 421 -10.15 19.45 16.08
C ASN A 421 -9.73 19.44 14.59
N CYS A 422 -9.32 18.28 14.09
CA CYS A 422 -8.88 18.09 12.70
C CYS A 422 -9.58 16.92 11.98
N CYS A 423 -10.16 15.97 12.71
CA CYS A 423 -10.66 14.72 12.15
C CYS A 423 -12.15 14.48 12.51
N TRP A 424 -12.91 13.97 11.54
CA TRP A 424 -14.30 13.58 11.73
C TRP A 424 -14.63 12.30 10.93
N ILE A 425 -15.57 11.52 11.43
CA ILE A 425 -16.09 10.32 10.76
C ILE A 425 -17.61 10.42 10.56
N SER A 426 -18.13 9.69 9.57
CA SER A 426 -19.55 9.70 9.24
C SER A 426 -19.99 8.41 8.56
N ALA A 427 -21.19 7.93 8.89
CA ALA A 427 -21.84 6.81 8.20
C ALA A 427 -22.40 7.21 6.82
N ASN A 428 -22.85 8.47 6.67
CA ASN A 428 -23.58 8.93 5.47
C ASN A 428 -22.82 10.01 4.68
N GLY A 429 -21.77 10.59 5.24
CA GLY A 429 -20.96 11.62 4.61
C GLY A 429 -21.54 13.04 4.70
N ASP A 430 -22.61 13.23 5.48
CA ASP A 430 -23.31 14.51 5.68
C ASP A 430 -23.39 14.91 7.16
N SER A 431 -23.44 13.94 8.06
CA SER A 431 -23.46 14.12 9.52
C SER A 431 -22.13 13.68 10.13
N TRP A 432 -21.36 14.62 10.69
CA TRP A 432 -19.98 14.36 11.13
C TRP A 432 -19.86 14.25 12.64
N THR A 433 -19.18 13.19 13.10
CA THR A 433 -18.77 12.99 14.50
C THR A 433 -17.28 13.31 14.60
N ALA A 434 -16.89 14.20 15.52
CA ALA A 434 -15.48 14.53 15.74
C ALA A 434 -14.75 13.35 16.39
N ILE A 435 -13.46 13.21 16.06
CA ILE A 435 -12.49 12.34 16.70
C ILE A 435 -11.20 13.13 16.92
N GLY A 436 -10.36 12.68 17.85
CA GLY A 436 -9.15 13.36 18.27
C GLY A 436 -8.90 13.20 19.76
N ASN A 437 -7.77 13.70 20.24
CA ASN A 437 -7.38 13.60 21.66
C ASN A 437 -8.33 14.38 22.61
N ASP A 438 -9.14 15.28 22.05
CA ASP A 438 -10.10 16.11 22.76
C ASP A 438 -11.49 15.45 22.86
N ILE A 439 -11.64 14.24 22.31
CA ILE A 439 -12.88 13.48 22.25
C ILE A 439 -12.71 12.17 23.02
N SER A 440 -13.50 12.00 24.09
CA SER A 440 -13.55 10.76 24.88
C SER A 440 -13.90 9.55 23.99
N ASP A 441 -13.10 8.49 24.08
CA ASP A 441 -13.23 7.25 23.29
C ASP A 441 -13.06 7.48 21.77
N GLY A 442 -12.55 8.66 21.39
CA GLY A 442 -12.36 9.13 20.04
C GLY A 442 -10.89 9.38 19.68
N GLU A 443 -9.94 8.94 20.51
CA GLU A 443 -8.51 9.26 20.41
C GLU A 443 -7.86 8.50 19.24
N LYS A 444 -8.10 8.99 18.02
CA LYS A 444 -7.59 8.43 16.77
C LYS A 444 -7.48 9.50 15.69
N ASP A 445 -6.51 9.31 14.79
CA ASP A 445 -6.33 10.11 13.58
C ASP A 445 -6.70 9.33 12.32
N LEU A 446 -7.10 10.06 11.29
CA LEU A 446 -7.46 9.47 10.01
C LEU A 446 -6.21 9.27 9.15
N CYS A 447 -6.09 8.10 8.52
CA CYS A 447 -4.99 7.81 7.60
C CYS A 447 -5.20 8.45 6.22
N ILE A 448 -5.44 9.76 6.15
CA ILE A 448 -5.69 10.53 4.92
C ILE A 448 -4.57 11.54 4.74
N ARG A 449 -3.93 11.53 3.57
CA ARG A 449 -2.80 12.43 3.27
C ARG A 449 -3.03 13.24 2.00
N ALA A 450 -2.42 14.43 1.96
CA ALA A 450 -2.32 15.24 0.76
C ALA A 450 -0.87 15.60 0.45
N TYR A 451 -0.45 15.39 -0.78
CA TYR A 451 0.90 15.65 -1.25
C TYR A 451 0.94 16.96 -2.02
N ALA A 452 1.82 17.86 -1.60
CA ALA A 452 1.97 19.19 -2.15
C ALA A 452 3.43 19.51 -2.49
N THR A 453 3.61 20.53 -3.34
CA THR A 453 4.92 21.09 -3.70
C THR A 453 4.73 22.62 -3.87
N PRO A 454 5.78 23.46 -3.81
CA PRO A 454 5.62 24.90 -3.97
C PRO A 454 4.90 25.26 -5.27
N ASP A 455 4.11 26.34 -5.24
CA ASP A 455 3.36 26.79 -6.44
C ASP A 455 4.31 27.06 -7.63
N THR A 456 5.53 27.51 -7.33
CA THR A 456 6.63 27.79 -8.28
C THR A 456 7.37 26.54 -8.79
N SER A 457 7.16 25.37 -8.19
CA SER A 457 7.86 24.13 -8.56
C SER A 457 7.52 23.70 -9.98
N SER A 458 8.53 23.34 -10.79
CA SER A 458 8.34 22.77 -12.13
C SER A 458 7.96 21.29 -12.12
N LEU A 459 7.72 20.69 -10.95
CA LEU A 459 7.21 19.31 -10.81
C LEU A 459 5.75 19.15 -11.25
N ILE A 460 5.04 20.25 -11.48
CA ILE A 460 4.02 20.21 -12.53
C ILE A 460 4.79 20.50 -13.81
N PRO A 461 4.96 19.53 -14.70
CA PRO A 461 5.72 19.78 -15.91
C PRO A 461 5.03 20.91 -16.65
N SER A 462 5.75 21.99 -16.99
CA SER A 462 5.24 23.01 -17.92
C SER A 462 5.10 22.46 -19.35
N LYS A 463 5.41 21.18 -19.53
CA LYS A 463 5.33 20.38 -20.74
C LYS A 463 4.25 19.32 -20.56
N PHE A 464 3.69 18.84 -21.65
CA PHE A 464 2.75 17.73 -21.63
C PHE A 464 3.37 16.56 -20.83
N SER A 465 2.61 15.92 -19.96
CA SER A 465 3.06 14.68 -19.33
C SER A 465 1.93 13.67 -19.26
N PHE A 466 2.34 12.43 -19.13
CA PHE A 466 1.49 11.28 -19.20
C PHE A 466 1.98 10.26 -18.19
N ARG A 467 1.05 9.65 -17.44
CA ARG A 467 1.32 8.55 -16.52
C ARG A 467 0.33 7.42 -16.75
N ILE A 468 0.82 6.21 -16.61
CA ILE A 468 0.05 4.97 -16.63
C ILE A 468 -0.15 4.51 -15.19
N TYR A 469 -1.40 4.29 -14.77
CA TYR A 469 -1.67 3.74 -13.44
C TYR A 469 -2.88 2.78 -13.41
N PRO A 470 -2.83 1.74 -12.55
CA PRO A 470 -1.60 1.12 -12.08
C PRO A 470 -0.78 0.64 -13.28
N ASN A 471 0.54 0.72 -13.20
CA ASN A 471 1.44 0.01 -14.10
C ASN A 471 2.32 -0.85 -13.22
N PRO A 472 2.18 -2.17 -13.30
CA PRO A 472 1.38 -2.95 -14.25
C PRO A 472 -0.14 -2.98 -13.93
N ASN A 473 -0.99 -3.39 -14.89
CA ASN A 473 -2.47 -3.29 -14.78
C ASN A 473 -3.21 -4.57 -15.21
N ASN A 474 -4.39 -4.81 -14.61
CA ASN A 474 -5.34 -5.86 -14.99
C ASN A 474 -6.39 -5.30 -15.96
N ASP A 475 -6.25 -5.61 -17.25
CA ASP A 475 -7.18 -5.32 -18.37
C ASP A 475 -7.44 -3.84 -18.72
N PHE A 476 -7.40 -2.95 -17.74
CA PHE A 476 -7.62 -1.53 -17.92
C PHE A 476 -6.30 -0.77 -17.94
N LEU A 477 -6.34 0.49 -18.36
CA LEU A 477 -5.22 1.40 -18.25
C LEU A 477 -5.78 2.78 -17.93
N ASN A 478 -5.51 3.32 -16.75
CA ASN A 478 -5.84 4.72 -16.50
C ASN A 478 -4.67 5.57 -16.97
N LEU A 479 -4.97 6.40 -17.95
CA LEU A 479 -4.04 7.31 -18.57
C LEU A 479 -4.29 8.71 -18.07
N TYR A 480 -3.32 9.27 -17.35
CA TYR A 480 -3.43 10.59 -16.76
C TYR A 480 -2.67 11.56 -17.64
N PHE A 481 -3.39 12.45 -18.31
CA PHE A 481 -2.83 13.49 -19.17
C PHE A 481 -2.72 14.78 -18.36
N SER A 482 -1.55 15.40 -18.38
CA SER A 482 -1.30 16.68 -17.72
C SER A 482 -0.65 17.70 -18.64
N ASN A 483 -1.04 18.96 -18.50
CA ASN A 483 -0.58 20.08 -19.35
C ASN A 483 -0.80 19.80 -20.85
N TYR A 484 -1.94 19.18 -21.16
CA TYR A 484 -2.37 18.87 -22.52
C TYR A 484 -2.90 20.14 -23.20
N GLU A 485 -2.16 20.71 -24.13
CA GLU A 485 -2.71 21.78 -24.97
C GLU A 485 -3.86 21.20 -25.83
N PRO A 486 -4.99 21.93 -26.04
CA PRO A 486 -6.10 21.47 -26.86
C PRO A 486 -5.64 21.16 -28.29
N THR A 487 -5.26 19.90 -28.51
CA THR A 487 -4.72 19.38 -29.75
C THR A 487 -5.19 17.93 -29.92
N GLU A 488 -4.96 17.36 -31.10
CA GLU A 488 -5.13 15.92 -31.33
C GLU A 488 -3.82 15.23 -30.95
N ALA A 489 -3.89 14.19 -30.12
CA ALA A 489 -2.77 13.33 -29.82
C ALA A 489 -3.05 11.94 -30.35
N LEU A 490 -2.03 11.32 -30.92
CA LEU A 490 -2.09 9.94 -31.35
C LEU A 490 -1.52 9.04 -30.26
N LEU A 491 -2.37 8.19 -29.70
CA LEU A 491 -1.97 7.10 -28.83
C LEU A 491 -1.72 5.86 -29.69
N GLU A 492 -0.56 5.25 -29.51
CA GLU A 492 -0.15 4.00 -30.16
C GLU A 492 0.38 3.05 -29.09
N ILE A 493 -0.01 1.77 -29.12
CA ILE A 493 0.57 0.73 -28.27
C ILE A 493 1.33 -0.25 -29.15
N PHE A 494 2.58 -0.51 -28.81
CA PHE A 494 3.49 -1.42 -29.50
C PHE A 494 3.73 -2.66 -28.66
N ASN A 495 3.72 -3.83 -29.28
CA ASN A 495 4.20 -5.05 -28.64
C ASN A 495 5.75 -5.10 -28.58
N SER A 496 6.30 -6.14 -27.95
CA SER A 496 7.75 -6.32 -27.82
C SER A 496 8.51 -6.47 -29.14
N GLN A 497 7.84 -6.76 -30.25
CA GLN A 497 8.43 -6.77 -31.60
C GLN A 497 8.30 -5.43 -32.34
N GLY A 498 7.79 -4.39 -31.68
CA GLY A 498 7.60 -3.06 -32.26
C GLY A 498 6.39 -2.95 -33.20
N LYS A 499 5.46 -3.92 -33.18
CA LYS A 499 4.23 -3.86 -33.98
C LYS A 499 3.15 -3.08 -33.22
N ILE A 500 2.51 -2.13 -33.89
CA ILE A 500 1.32 -1.43 -33.36
C ILE A 500 0.18 -2.44 -33.19
N VAL A 501 -0.32 -2.56 -31.97
CA VAL A 501 -1.40 -3.46 -31.58
C VAL A 501 -2.67 -2.73 -31.14
N TYR A 502 -2.57 -1.45 -30.80
CA TYR A 502 -3.70 -0.57 -30.52
C TYR A 502 -3.35 0.86 -30.92
N GLN A 503 -4.34 1.61 -31.42
CA GLN A 503 -4.14 3.00 -31.84
C GLN A 503 -5.44 3.78 -31.66
N GLU A 504 -5.36 4.99 -31.10
CA GLU A 504 -6.51 5.87 -30.92
C GLU A 504 -6.08 7.35 -31.05
N ASN A 505 -6.93 8.17 -31.68
CA ASN A 505 -6.78 9.62 -31.64
C ASN A 505 -7.50 10.17 -30.40
N ILE A 506 -6.77 10.85 -29.54
CA ILE A 506 -7.27 11.49 -28.34
C ILE A 506 -7.50 12.96 -28.64
N LYS A 507 -8.70 13.44 -28.31
CA LYS A 507 -9.05 14.85 -28.35
C LYS A 507 -9.62 15.24 -27.00
N SER A 508 -9.01 16.25 -26.40
CA SER A 508 -9.51 16.88 -25.19
C SER A 508 -9.31 18.38 -25.28
N SER A 509 -10.30 19.14 -24.82
CA SER A 509 -10.17 20.58 -24.59
C SER A 509 -9.65 20.91 -23.19
N GLU A 510 -9.49 19.89 -22.35
CA GLU A 510 -9.03 20.05 -20.97
C GLU A 510 -7.52 19.85 -20.90
N SER A 511 -6.85 20.77 -20.20
CA SER A 511 -5.41 20.67 -19.96
C SER A 511 -5.01 19.51 -19.05
N TYR A 512 -5.99 18.91 -18.37
CA TYR A 512 -5.82 17.79 -17.46
C TYR A 512 -7.03 16.88 -17.56
N PHE A 513 -6.83 15.61 -17.90
CA PHE A 513 -7.92 14.63 -17.96
C PHE A 513 -7.39 13.21 -17.78
N THR A 514 -8.26 12.31 -17.33
CA THR A 514 -7.97 10.88 -17.25
C THR A 514 -8.74 10.14 -18.33
N LYS A 515 -8.09 9.18 -18.97
CA LYS A 515 -8.72 8.27 -19.94
C LYS A 515 -8.51 6.83 -19.48
N ARG A 516 -9.60 6.14 -19.16
CA ARG A 516 -9.60 4.70 -18.89
C ARG A 516 -9.69 3.96 -20.22
N LEU A 517 -8.67 3.18 -20.57
CA LEU A 517 -8.68 2.26 -21.70
C LEU A 517 -9.02 0.86 -21.22
N ASN A 518 -9.81 0.12 -22.01
CA ASN A 518 -9.99 -1.31 -21.83
C ASN A 518 -9.21 -2.05 -22.92
N LEU A 519 -8.11 -2.68 -22.52
CA LEU A 519 -7.16 -3.35 -23.41
C LEU A 519 -7.48 -4.84 -23.57
N SER A 520 -8.28 -5.44 -22.67
CA SER A 520 -8.66 -6.86 -22.70
C SER A 520 -9.32 -7.31 -24.01
N THR A 521 -9.96 -6.39 -24.72
CA THR A 521 -10.63 -6.65 -26.01
C THR A 521 -9.72 -6.44 -27.23
N HIS A 522 -8.54 -5.87 -27.04
CA HIS A 522 -7.69 -5.41 -28.15
C HIS A 522 -6.34 -6.10 -28.20
N ILE A 523 -5.73 -6.40 -27.05
CA ILE A 523 -4.35 -6.89 -26.98
C ILE A 523 -4.20 -7.99 -25.93
N SER A 524 -3.34 -8.97 -26.21
CA SER A 524 -3.03 -10.05 -25.28
C SER A 524 -2.21 -9.55 -24.09
N LYS A 525 -2.13 -10.31 -23.02
CA LYS A 525 -1.35 -9.95 -21.84
C LYS A 525 0.15 -10.01 -22.16
N GLY A 526 0.96 -9.06 -21.69
CA GLY A 526 2.37 -8.94 -22.08
C GLY A 526 3.01 -7.59 -21.84
N TYR A 527 4.25 -7.45 -22.31
CA TYR A 527 5.00 -6.18 -22.30
C TYR A 527 4.64 -5.34 -23.52
N TYR A 528 4.32 -4.08 -23.26
CA TYR A 528 3.96 -3.12 -24.28
C TYR A 528 4.68 -1.80 -24.06
N PHE A 529 4.78 -1.03 -25.13
CA PHE A 529 5.16 0.36 -25.08
C PHE A 529 3.94 1.17 -25.50
N ILE A 530 3.53 2.13 -24.69
CA ILE A 530 2.57 3.13 -25.11
C ILE A 530 3.33 4.36 -25.55
N LYS A 531 2.94 4.89 -26.71
CA LYS A 531 3.46 6.12 -27.26
C LYS A 531 2.33 7.11 -27.41
N ILE A 532 2.53 8.31 -26.89
CA ILE A 532 1.64 9.44 -27.13
C ILE A 532 2.37 10.45 -27.98
N SER A 533 1.90 10.68 -29.20
CA SER A 533 2.45 11.68 -30.11
C SER A 533 1.50 12.86 -30.20
N THR A 534 1.94 14.04 -29.76
CA THR A 534 1.25 15.31 -30.01
C THR A 534 1.87 16.00 -31.23
N LYS A 535 1.37 17.18 -31.59
CA LYS A 535 1.98 18.00 -32.66
C LYS A 535 3.44 18.36 -32.37
N ASN A 536 3.81 18.51 -31.10
CA ASN A 536 5.10 19.08 -30.69
C ASN A 536 6.01 18.06 -30.00
N GLU A 537 5.46 17.01 -29.42
CA GLU A 537 6.20 16.14 -28.51
C GLU A 537 5.78 14.67 -28.69
N THR A 538 6.65 13.75 -28.30
CA THR A 538 6.38 12.32 -28.30
C THR A 538 6.84 11.73 -26.98
N TYR A 539 5.96 10.99 -26.34
CA TYR A 539 6.20 10.29 -25.09
C TYR A 539 6.15 8.80 -25.36
N LEU A 540 7.06 8.06 -24.76
CA LEU A 540 7.12 6.61 -24.86
C LEU A 540 7.34 6.05 -23.46
N GLU A 541 6.41 5.21 -23.01
CA GLU A 541 6.48 4.60 -21.69
C GLU A 541 6.22 3.10 -21.82
N LYS A 542 6.95 2.31 -21.04
CA LYS A 542 6.76 0.85 -20.97
C LYS A 542 5.66 0.55 -19.96
N PHE A 543 4.74 -0.33 -20.33
CA PHE A 543 3.77 -0.88 -19.37
C PHE A 543 3.58 -2.37 -19.55
N ILE A 544 3.05 -3.00 -18.50
CA ILE A 544 2.75 -4.42 -18.50
C ILE A 544 1.24 -4.58 -18.34
N LEU A 545 0.63 -5.28 -19.29
CA LEU A 545 -0.78 -5.67 -19.23
C LEU A 545 -0.86 -7.12 -18.73
N PHE A 546 -1.54 -7.34 -17.61
CA PHE A 546 -1.68 -8.65 -16.98
C PHE A 546 -2.84 -9.45 -17.44
#